data_AF-A0A3D5DQV5-F1
#
_entry.id   AF-A0A3D5DQV5-F1
#
_cell.length_a   1.000
_cell.length_b   1.000
_cell.length_c   1.000
_cell.angle_alpha   90.00
_cell.angle_beta   90.00
_cell.angle_gamma   90.00
#
_symmetry.space_group_name_H-M   'P 1'
#
loop_
_entity.id
_entity.type
_entity.pdbx_description
1 polymer ?
#
loop_
_entity_poly.entity_id
_entity_poly.type
_entity_poly.pdbx_seq_one_letter_code
_entity_poly.pdbx_strand_id
1 'polypeptide(L)'
;MTENRTPGQQVQDEIFKTVQKSQEAVLDAIRTWAETVQSITPKLPAVNLPLADKLPKPEGVVASAYDFAEQLLASQRKFSEEVLKATAPLVPKQNAS
;
A
#
# COMPACT_ATOMS: atom_id res chain seq x y z
N MET A 1 -8.12 22.03 -40.47
CA MET A 1 -7.31 22.87 -39.56
C MET A 1 -6.92 21.99 -38.40
N THR A 2 -5.63 21.66 -38.29
CA THR A 2 -5.10 20.69 -37.32
C THR A 2 -4.71 21.44 -36.07
N GLU A 3 -5.56 21.39 -35.04
CA GLU A 3 -5.35 22.08 -33.77
C GLU A 3 -4.14 21.47 -33.04
N ASN A 4 -3.21 22.35 -32.74
CA ASN A 4 -1.90 22.14 -32.14
C ASN A 4 -2.02 21.74 -30.66
N ARG A 5 -2.39 20.48 -30.34
CA ARG A 5 -2.33 19.98 -28.96
C ARG A 5 -0.88 19.85 -28.53
N THR A 6 -0.40 20.81 -27.74
CA THR A 6 0.93 20.85 -27.15
C THR A 6 1.30 19.48 -26.54
N PRO A 7 2.47 18.90 -26.84
CA PRO A 7 2.89 17.58 -26.33
C PRO A 7 2.74 17.41 -24.81
N GLY A 8 2.85 18.50 -24.04
CA GLY A 8 2.69 18.48 -22.59
C GLY A 8 1.28 18.17 -22.07
N GLN A 9 0.22 18.43 -22.83
CA GLN A 9 -1.17 18.10 -22.41
C GLN A 9 -1.46 16.61 -22.57
N GLN A 10 -0.97 15.99 -23.64
CA GLN A 10 -1.11 14.56 -23.87
C GLN A 10 -0.38 13.76 -22.77
N VAL A 11 0.82 14.19 -22.38
CA VAL A 11 1.58 13.55 -21.28
C VAL A 11 0.85 13.67 -19.94
N GLN A 12 0.21 14.81 -19.65
CA GLN A 12 -0.58 14.98 -18.42
C GLN A 12 -1.82 14.09 -18.40
N ASP A 13 -2.55 14.00 -19.52
CA ASP A 13 -3.71 13.11 -19.65
C ASP A 13 -3.33 11.63 -19.53
N GLU A 14 -2.18 11.23 -20.09
CA GLU A 14 -1.65 9.87 -19.97
C GLU A 14 -1.22 9.54 -18.54
N ILE A 15 -0.58 10.46 -17.82
CA ILE A 15 -0.24 10.27 -16.40
C ILE A 15 -1.52 10.15 -15.57
N PHE A 16 -2.50 11.02 -15.78
CA PHE A 16 -3.77 10.97 -15.04
C PHE A 16 -4.49 9.63 -15.26
N LYS A 17 -4.60 9.18 -16.52
CA LYS A 17 -5.19 7.87 -16.86
C LYS A 17 -4.39 6.71 -16.27
N THR A 18 -3.06 6.79 -16.27
CA THR A 18 -2.20 5.76 -15.70
C THR A 18 -2.40 5.66 -14.19
N VAL A 19 -2.48 6.79 -13.49
CA VAL A 19 -2.77 6.83 -12.05
C VAL A 19 -4.16 6.27 -11.78
N GLN A 20 -5.18 6.69 -12.52
CA GLN A 20 -6.54 6.17 -12.36
C GLN A 20 -6.59 4.64 -12.58
N LYS A 21 -5.98 4.15 -13.66
CA LYS A 21 -5.89 2.73 -13.97
C LYS A 21 -5.11 1.95 -12.92
N SER A 22 -4.05 2.53 -12.36
CA SER A 22 -3.28 1.90 -11.29
C SER A 22 -4.10 1.76 -10.00
N GLN A 23 -4.94 2.74 -9.66
CA GLN A 23 -5.83 2.66 -8.50
C GLN A 23 -6.88 1.56 -8.66
N GLU A 24 -7.48 1.46 -9.85
CA GLU A 24 -8.44 0.38 -10.18
C GLU A 24 -7.77 -1.00 -10.10
N ALA A 25 -6.58 -1.16 -10.70
CA ALA A 25 -5.85 -2.42 -10.69
C ALA A 25 -5.43 -2.87 -9.27
N VAL A 26 -5.01 -1.92 -8.42
CA VAL A 26 -4.68 -2.22 -7.02
C VAL A 26 -5.93 -2.62 -6.24
N LEU A 27 -7.06 -1.93 -6.44
CA LEU A 27 -8.32 -2.27 -5.76
C LEU A 27 -8.79 -3.68 -6.14
N ASP A 28 -8.72 -4.03 -7.43
CA ASP A 28 -9.09 -5.36 -7.91
C ASP A 28 -8.17 -6.44 -7.33
N ALA A 29 -6.86 -6.21 -7.31
CA ALA A 29 -5.91 -7.13 -6.69
C ALA A 29 -6.20 -7.35 -5.20
N ILE A 30 -6.52 -6.29 -4.46
CA ILE A 30 -6.89 -6.38 -3.04
C ILE A 30 -8.19 -7.17 -2.87
N ARG A 31 -9.22 -6.93 -3.70
CA ARG A 31 -10.48 -7.70 -3.67
C ARG A 31 -10.25 -9.17 -3.95
N THR A 32 -9.53 -9.49 -5.03
CA THR A 32 -9.22 -10.88 -5.39
C THR A 32 -8.46 -11.58 -4.27
N TRP A 33 -7.50 -10.90 -3.64
CA TRP A 33 -6.77 -11.47 -2.51
C TRP A 33 -7.68 -11.68 -1.29
N ALA A 34 -8.54 -10.72 -0.96
CA ALA A 34 -9.51 -10.84 0.14
C ALA A 34 -10.52 -11.98 -0.07
N GLU A 35 -11.06 -12.11 -1.28
CA GLU A 35 -11.94 -13.22 -1.66
C GLU A 35 -11.21 -14.56 -1.60
N THR A 36 -9.96 -14.60 -2.04
CA THR A 36 -9.12 -15.80 -1.94
C THR A 36 -8.94 -16.21 -0.48
N VAL A 37 -8.57 -15.28 0.40
CA VAL A 37 -8.41 -15.54 1.84
C VAL A 37 -9.71 -16.02 2.48
N GLN A 38 -10.86 -15.42 2.14
CA GLN A 38 -12.17 -15.89 2.64
C GLN A 38 -12.51 -17.29 2.13
N SER A 39 -12.15 -17.63 0.88
CA SER A 39 -12.43 -18.95 0.29
C SER A 39 -11.59 -20.08 0.90
N ILE A 40 -10.37 -19.77 1.37
CA ILE A 40 -9.49 -20.71 2.06
C ILE A 40 -9.66 -20.69 3.58
N THR A 41 -10.37 -19.69 4.12
CA THR A 41 -10.72 -19.67 5.55
C THR A 41 -11.67 -20.84 5.80
N PRO A 42 -11.24 -21.89 6.50
CA PRO A 42 -12.11 -23.02 6.77
C PRO A 42 -13.29 -22.49 7.57
N LYS A 43 -14.53 -22.75 7.14
CA LYS A 43 -15.72 -22.57 7.97
C LYS A 43 -15.59 -23.53 9.15
N LEU A 44 -14.86 -23.14 10.20
CA LEU A 44 -14.43 -24.01 11.30
C LEU A 44 -15.64 -24.77 11.86
N PRO A 45 -15.81 -26.07 11.56
CA PRO A 45 -16.59 -26.92 12.42
C PRO A 45 -15.72 -27.14 13.66
N ALA A 46 -16.27 -26.99 14.85
CA ALA A 46 -15.58 -27.34 16.09
C ALA A 46 -15.27 -28.85 16.09
N VAL A 47 -14.16 -29.28 15.47
CA VAL A 47 -13.75 -30.68 15.38
C VAL A 47 -12.22 -30.77 15.39
N ASN A 48 -11.71 -31.48 16.40
CA ASN A 48 -10.37 -32.05 16.54
C ASN A 48 -9.45 -31.88 15.32
N LEU A 49 -8.56 -30.88 15.38
CA LEU A 49 -7.46 -30.75 14.42
C LEU A 49 -6.25 -31.52 14.95
N PRO A 50 -5.77 -32.60 14.29
CA PRO A 50 -4.51 -33.29 14.62
C PRO A 50 -3.25 -32.44 14.30
N LEU A 51 -3.43 -31.13 14.10
CA LEU A 51 -2.42 -30.12 13.82
C LEU A 51 -2.53 -28.92 14.78
N ALA A 52 -3.41 -28.98 15.80
CA ALA A 52 -3.54 -27.93 16.81
C ALA A 52 -2.19 -27.64 17.51
N ASP A 53 -1.36 -28.66 17.70
CA ASP A 53 -0.01 -28.54 18.28
C ASP A 53 1.02 -27.85 17.35
N LYS A 54 0.68 -27.68 16.07
CA LYS A 54 1.51 -26.96 15.08
C LYS A 54 1.00 -25.55 14.78
N LEU A 55 -0.12 -25.15 15.38
CA LEU A 55 -0.60 -23.78 15.24
C LEU A 55 0.30 -22.84 16.05
N PRO A 56 0.68 -21.68 15.50
CA PRO A 56 1.33 -20.64 16.29
C PRO A 56 0.45 -20.33 17.49
N LYS A 57 1.05 -20.34 18.68
CA LYS A 57 0.34 -19.98 19.91
C LYS A 57 -0.25 -18.56 19.75
N PRO A 58 -1.46 -18.28 20.26
CA PRO A 58 -2.09 -16.97 20.15
C PRO A 58 -1.17 -15.81 20.56
N GLU A 59 -0.34 -16.03 21.58
CA GLU A 59 0.64 -15.04 22.07
C GLU A 59 1.72 -14.73 21.03
N GLY A 60 2.15 -15.74 20.25
CA GLY A 60 3.11 -15.56 19.16
C GLY A 60 2.51 -14.79 17.98
N VAL A 61 1.22 -15.02 17.68
CA VAL A 61 0.52 -14.24 16.64
C VAL A 61 0.40 -12.77 17.05
N VAL A 62 0.06 -12.52 18.31
CA VAL A 62 -0.02 -11.15 18.85
C VAL A 62 1.35 -10.47 18.81
N ALA A 63 2.41 -11.13 19.28
CA ALA A 63 3.77 -10.59 19.22
C ALA A 63 4.19 -10.25 17.79
N SER A 64 3.97 -11.17 16.83
CA SER A 64 4.28 -10.92 15.41
C SER A 64 3.46 -9.77 14.81
N ALA A 65 2.22 -9.56 15.25
CA ALA A 65 1.41 -8.42 14.81
C ALA A 65 1.99 -7.09 15.32
N TYR A 66 2.47 -7.06 16.58
CA TYR A 66 3.17 -5.90 17.13
C TYR A 66 4.50 -5.64 16.39
N ASP A 67 5.32 -6.67 16.17
CA ASP A 67 6.59 -6.54 15.43
C ASP A 67 6.36 -6.00 14.01
N PHE A 68 5.32 -6.50 13.33
CA PHE A 68 4.92 -5.99 12.02
C PHE A 68 4.50 -4.52 12.08
N ALA A 69 3.69 -4.13 13.07
CA ALA A 69 3.26 -2.74 13.24
C ALA A 69 4.45 -1.80 13.50
N GLU A 70 5.44 -2.24 14.28
CA GLU A 70 6.68 -1.49 14.50
C GLU A 70 7.47 -1.31 13.20
N GLN A 71 7.65 -2.37 12.40
CA GLN A 71 8.34 -2.29 11.11
C GLN A 71 7.59 -1.42 10.10
N LEU A 72 6.26 -1.50 10.09
CA LEU A 72 5.42 -0.66 9.24
C LEU A 72 5.56 0.81 9.62
N LEU A 73 5.53 1.13 10.92
CA LEU A 73 5.69 2.51 11.41
C LEU A 73 7.09 3.05 11.11
N ALA A 74 8.13 2.23 11.30
CA ALA A 74 9.51 2.60 10.95
C ALA A 74 9.65 2.89 9.45
N SER A 75 8.99 2.09 8.60
CA SER A 75 8.98 2.29 7.15
C SER A 75 8.25 3.58 6.75
N GLN A 76 7.11 3.88 7.38
CA GLN A 76 6.39 5.13 7.16
C GLN A 76 7.24 6.35 7.55
N ARG A 77 7.92 6.30 8.70
CA ARG A 77 8.84 7.37 9.13
C ARG A 77 9.92 7.62 8.07
N LYS A 78 10.62 6.55 7.66
CA LYS A 78 11.69 6.65 6.66
C LYS A 78 11.17 7.22 5.34
N PHE A 79 9.99 6.78 4.90
CA PHE A 79 9.37 7.31 3.70
C PHE A 79 9.08 8.81 3.83
N SER A 80 8.48 9.25 4.94
CA SER A 80 8.22 10.68 5.19
C SER A 80 9.51 11.52 5.20
N GLU A 81 10.59 11.01 5.80
CA GLU A 81 11.90 11.68 5.79
C GLU A 81 12.47 11.81 4.38
N GLU A 82 12.41 10.75 3.57
CA GLU A 82 12.89 10.78 2.18
C GLU A 82 12.02 11.70 1.29
N VAL A 83 10.71 11.71 1.48
CA VAL A 83 9.81 12.65 0.80
C VAL A 83 10.15 14.10 1.18
N LEU A 84 10.37 14.37 2.46
CA LEU A 84 10.74 15.71 2.92
C LEU A 84 12.09 16.15 2.33
N LYS A 85 13.07 15.25 2.31
CA LYS A 85 14.39 15.50 1.70
C LYS A 85 14.29 15.75 0.19
N ALA A 86 13.49 14.96 -0.52
CA ALA A 86 13.27 15.11 -1.96
C ALA A 86 12.52 16.39 -2.31
N THR A 87 11.64 16.86 -1.43
CA THR A 87 10.86 18.10 -1.61
C THR A 87 11.53 19.33 -0.99
N ALA A 88 12.62 19.17 -0.23
CA ALA A 88 13.39 20.27 0.36
C ALA A 88 13.82 21.36 -0.65
N PRO A 89 14.22 21.04 -1.91
CA PRO A 89 14.53 22.06 -2.91
C PRO A 89 13.32 22.88 -3.37
N LEU A 90 12.10 22.41 -3.10
CA LEU A 90 10.84 23.05 -3.48
C LEU A 90 10.29 23.94 -2.37
N VAL A 91 10.84 23.89 -1.15
CA VAL A 91 10.47 24.80 -0.07
C VAL A 91 11.05 26.18 -0.41
N PRO A 92 10.21 27.20 -0.63
CA PRO A 92 10.71 28.54 -0.93
C PRO A 92 11.61 29.00 0.20
N LYS A 93 12.84 29.43 -0.12
CA LYS A 93 13.70 30.17 0.81
C LYS A 93 12.86 31.35 1.28
N GLN A 94 12.38 31.35 2.53
CA GLN A 94 11.77 32.54 3.11
C GLN A 94 12.84 33.62 3.01
N ASN A 95 12.56 34.63 2.19
CA ASN A 95 13.40 35.78 1.97
C ASN A 95 13.58 36.47 3.34
N ALA A 96 14.72 36.21 3.98
CA ALA A 96 15.18 37.05 5.08
C ALA A 96 15.43 38.44 4.47
N SER A 97 14.58 39.37 4.89
CA SER A 97 14.63 40.80 4.55
C SER A 97 15.81 41.47 5.24
#